data_AF-A0ABD3WSF9-F1
#
_entry.id   AF-A0ABD3WSF9-F1
#
_cell.length_a   1.000
_cell.length_b   1.000
_cell.length_c   1.000
_cell.angle_alpha   90.00
_cell.angle_beta   90.00
_cell.angle_gamma   90.00
#
_symmetry.space_group_name_H-M   'P 1'
#
loop_
_entity.id
_entity.type
_entity.pdbx_description
1 polymer ?
#
loop_
_entity_poly.entity_id
_entity_poly.type
_entity_poly.pdbx_seq_one_letter_code
_entity_poly.pdbx_strand_id
1 'polypeptide(L)'
;MVADHLSVTECRKLSEALRHKEFLLMNNVTGSQEPNKTCIYLLLMWDRTDGKGRTFEDLDLRLRQIGRTDIANKLSVAVLHEDAVELNKKIMNDPFKDMIPKDSVLLDAAGDTIKLNIDKREYSEPELIGSWEIIYIIIGLVSVVVLLVLSFRFLCPGFVGRVWRKYAPDLVVDWCDLWRKECDICCRNCSNDYSFHVIGSSTKLDDV
;
A
#
# COMPACT_ATOMS: atom_id res chain seq x y z
N MET A 1 26.95 -19.93 5.78
CA MET A 1 25.81 -19.70 6.70
C MET A 1 24.48 -20.14 6.10
N VAL A 2 23.94 -19.47 5.07
CA VAL A 2 22.66 -19.89 4.46
C VAL A 2 22.77 -21.30 3.87
N ALA A 3 23.81 -21.57 3.08
CA ALA A 3 24.05 -22.87 2.46
C ALA A 3 24.18 -24.05 3.44
N ASP A 4 24.56 -23.79 4.69
CA ASP A 4 24.81 -24.83 5.70
C ASP A 4 23.51 -25.30 6.39
N HIS A 5 22.44 -24.50 6.29
CA HIS A 5 21.16 -24.75 6.94
C HIS A 5 20.05 -25.23 5.99
N LEU A 6 20.30 -25.21 4.68
CA LEU A 6 19.37 -25.74 3.67
C LEU A 6 19.75 -27.15 3.24
N SER A 7 18.76 -28.01 3.09
CA SER A 7 18.95 -29.27 2.37
C SER A 7 19.16 -29.01 0.88
N VAL A 8 19.73 -30.00 0.17
CA VAL A 8 20.00 -29.88 -1.28
C VAL A 8 18.71 -29.62 -2.08
N THR A 9 17.59 -30.23 -1.69
CA THR A 9 16.30 -30.05 -2.36
C THR A 9 15.73 -28.65 -2.13
N GLU A 10 15.81 -28.13 -0.91
CA GLU A 10 15.37 -26.77 -0.59
C GLU A 10 16.24 -25.72 -1.26
N CYS A 11 17.54 -25.97 -1.38
CA CYS A 11 18.42 -25.04 -2.06
C CYS A 11 18.14 -24.97 -3.57
N ARG A 12 17.71 -26.07 -4.19
CA ARG A 12 17.21 -26.06 -5.57
C ARG A 12 15.91 -25.26 -5.70
N LYS A 13 14.99 -25.39 -4.75
CA LYS A 13 13.79 -24.55 -4.70
C LYS A 13 14.14 -23.07 -4.52
N LEU A 14 15.09 -22.77 -3.63
CA LEU A 14 15.53 -21.40 -3.39
C LEU A 14 16.18 -20.79 -4.64
N SER A 15 17.11 -21.51 -5.27
CA SER A 15 17.79 -21.02 -6.49
C SER A 15 16.82 -20.79 -7.64
N GLU A 16 15.84 -21.69 -7.84
CA GLU A 16 14.78 -21.47 -8.82
C GLU A 16 13.90 -20.26 -8.43
N ALA A 17 13.52 -20.12 -7.15
CA ALA A 17 12.74 -18.98 -6.65
C ALA A 17 13.47 -17.64 -6.82
N LEU A 18 14.79 -17.62 -6.66
CA LEU A 18 15.63 -16.43 -6.80
C LEU A 18 15.73 -15.91 -8.24
N ARG A 19 15.41 -16.74 -9.24
CA ARG A 19 15.41 -16.34 -10.65
C ARG A 19 14.12 -15.62 -11.05
N HIS A 20 13.04 -15.81 -10.31
CA HIS A 20 11.80 -15.07 -10.53
C HIS A 20 11.97 -13.62 -10.06
N LYS A 21 11.47 -12.67 -10.87
CA LYS A 21 11.52 -11.23 -10.56
C LYS A 21 10.26 -10.72 -9.88
N GLU A 22 9.21 -11.54 -9.79
CA GLU A 22 7.89 -11.17 -9.28
C GLU A 22 7.88 -11.09 -7.76
N PHE A 23 7.09 -10.17 -7.18
CA PHE A 23 7.02 -10.05 -5.73
C PHE A 23 6.45 -11.31 -5.08
N LEU A 24 5.37 -11.86 -5.63
CA LEU A 24 4.75 -13.11 -5.18
C LEU A 24 5.12 -14.24 -6.14
N LEU A 25 5.49 -15.41 -5.60
CA LEU A 25 5.59 -16.61 -6.42
C LEU A 25 4.19 -17.18 -6.64
N MET A 26 3.68 -17.04 -7.86
CA MET A 26 2.39 -17.63 -8.22
C MET A 26 2.46 -19.16 -8.39
N ASN A 27 3.66 -19.70 -8.65
CA ASN A 27 3.87 -21.12 -8.92
C ASN A 27 4.66 -21.80 -7.80
N ASN A 28 4.24 -23.01 -7.42
CA ASN A 28 4.97 -23.85 -6.47
C ASN A 28 6.31 -24.27 -7.08
N VAL A 29 7.38 -23.70 -6.55
CA VAL A 29 8.75 -23.99 -6.99
C VAL A 29 9.13 -25.40 -6.57
N THR A 30 9.46 -26.24 -7.56
CA THR A 30 9.74 -27.66 -7.32
C THR A 30 11.25 -27.92 -7.18
N GLY A 31 12.10 -27.03 -7.72
CA GLY A 31 13.55 -27.19 -7.76
C GLY A 31 14.02 -28.15 -8.86
N SER A 32 13.14 -28.55 -9.78
CA SER A 32 13.45 -29.60 -10.78
C SER A 32 14.34 -29.09 -11.91
N GLN A 33 14.28 -27.79 -12.21
CA GLN A 33 15.02 -27.18 -13.31
C GLN A 33 16.51 -26.95 -13.00
N GLU A 34 16.87 -26.90 -11.72
CA GLU A 34 18.23 -26.57 -11.30
C GLU A 34 19.15 -27.80 -11.31
N PRO A 35 20.42 -27.66 -11.72
CA PRO A 35 21.35 -28.78 -11.82
C PRO A 35 21.70 -29.35 -10.44
N ASN A 36 22.03 -30.64 -10.40
CA ASN A 36 22.41 -31.32 -9.16
C ASN A 36 23.82 -30.89 -8.72
N LYS A 37 23.91 -29.73 -8.07
CA LYS A 37 25.14 -29.11 -7.56
C LYS A 37 24.98 -28.77 -6.07
N THR A 38 26.11 -28.48 -5.41
CA THR A 38 26.10 -28.08 -4.00
C THR A 38 25.38 -26.74 -3.83
N CYS A 39 24.72 -26.54 -2.68
CA CYS A 39 23.95 -25.33 -2.43
C CYS A 39 24.80 -24.06 -2.54
N ILE A 40 26.03 -24.11 -2.00
CA ILE A 40 26.97 -23.00 -2.09
C ILE A 40 27.32 -22.64 -3.53
N TYR A 41 27.42 -23.63 -4.43
CA TYR A 41 27.68 -23.39 -5.84
C TYR A 41 26.50 -22.69 -6.52
N LEU A 42 25.27 -23.13 -6.23
CA LEU A 42 24.06 -22.51 -6.79
C LEU A 42 23.91 -21.06 -6.34
N LEU A 43 24.13 -20.77 -5.05
CA LEU A 43 24.08 -19.41 -4.52
C LEU A 43 25.19 -18.51 -5.07
N LEU A 44 26.41 -19.02 -5.19
CA LEU A 44 27.54 -18.27 -5.77
C LEU A 44 27.33 -18.01 -7.27
N MET A 45 26.73 -18.96 -7.98
CA MET A 45 26.37 -18.77 -9.39
C MET A 45 25.29 -17.69 -9.52
N TRP A 46 24.25 -17.75 -8.70
CA TRP A 46 23.20 -16.73 -8.67
C TRP A 46 23.77 -15.35 -8.42
N ASP A 47 24.60 -15.17 -7.38
CA ASP A 47 25.24 -13.89 -7.04
C ASP A 47 26.01 -13.28 -8.23
N ARG A 48 26.68 -14.13 -9.02
CA ARG A 48 27.43 -13.71 -10.21
C ARG A 48 26.57 -13.39 -11.42
N THR A 49 25.43 -14.06 -11.58
CA THR A 49 24.55 -13.92 -12.76
C THR A 49 23.36 -13.02 -12.48
N ASP A 50 22.30 -13.59 -11.91
CA ASP A 50 20.98 -12.97 -11.74
C ASP A 50 20.86 -12.13 -10.46
N GLY A 51 21.79 -12.32 -9.53
CA GLY A 51 21.88 -11.64 -8.24
C GLY A 51 22.56 -10.26 -8.33
N LYS A 52 23.12 -9.87 -9.47
CA LYS A 52 23.82 -8.58 -9.59
C LYS A 52 22.85 -7.41 -9.42
N GLY A 53 22.99 -6.69 -8.31
CA GLY A 53 22.13 -5.57 -7.93
C GLY A 53 20.90 -5.96 -7.11
N ARG A 54 20.79 -7.24 -6.71
CA ARG A 54 19.83 -7.70 -5.71
C ARG A 54 20.39 -7.49 -4.31
N THR A 55 19.52 -7.15 -3.37
CA THR A 55 19.91 -6.98 -1.96
C THR A 55 19.68 -8.28 -1.19
N PHE A 56 20.22 -8.36 0.04
CA PHE A 56 19.93 -9.48 0.93
C PHE A 56 18.42 -9.58 1.27
N GLU A 57 17.67 -8.49 1.11
CA GLU A 57 16.22 -8.43 1.32
C GLU A 57 15.48 -9.32 0.31
N ASP A 58 15.94 -9.35 -0.95
CA ASP A 58 15.40 -10.27 -1.96
C ASP A 58 15.61 -11.73 -1.53
N LEU A 59 16.79 -12.04 -0.99
CA LEU A 59 17.10 -13.38 -0.49
C LEU A 59 16.25 -13.75 0.74
N ASP A 60 16.06 -12.82 1.68
CA ASP A 60 15.20 -12.99 2.85
C ASP A 60 13.75 -13.25 2.44
N LEU A 61 13.22 -12.46 1.51
CA LEU A 61 11.87 -12.60 0.98
C LEU A 61 11.66 -13.99 0.36
N ARG A 62 12.59 -14.45 -0.48
CA ARG A 62 12.50 -15.78 -1.11
C ARG A 62 12.58 -16.90 -0.09
N LEU A 63 13.42 -16.78 0.94
CA LEU A 63 13.50 -17.76 2.03
C LEU A 63 12.18 -17.88 2.79
N ARG A 64 11.48 -16.76 3.04
CA ARG A 64 10.15 -16.77 3.67
C ARG A 64 9.11 -17.45 2.77
N GLN A 65 9.14 -17.17 1.47
CA GLN A 65 8.18 -17.72 0.51
C GLN A 65 8.31 -19.24 0.30
N ILE A 66 9.52 -19.80 0.47
CA ILE A 66 9.72 -21.26 0.47
C ILE A 66 9.40 -21.91 1.83
N GLY A 67 8.93 -21.14 2.83
CA GLY A 67 8.58 -21.62 4.16
C GLY A 67 9.76 -21.74 5.14
N ARG A 68 10.93 -21.19 4.81
CA ARG A 68 12.13 -21.22 5.66
C ARG A 68 12.37 -19.89 6.38
N THR A 69 11.38 -19.49 7.16
CA THR A 69 11.42 -18.28 7.99
C THR A 69 12.50 -18.33 9.07
N ASP A 70 12.89 -19.54 9.49
CA ASP A 70 13.98 -19.79 10.44
C ASP A 70 15.33 -19.28 9.94
N ILE A 71 15.65 -19.56 8.68
CA ILE A 71 16.91 -19.14 8.06
C ILE A 71 16.85 -17.66 7.68
N ALA A 72 15.70 -17.20 7.17
CA ALA A 72 15.45 -15.80 6.86
C ALA A 72 15.75 -14.91 8.08
N ASN A 73 15.15 -15.24 9.23
CA ASN A 73 15.37 -14.49 10.47
C ASN A 73 16.84 -14.53 10.92
N LYS A 74 17.54 -15.67 10.80
CA LYS A 74 18.98 -15.76 11.12
C LYS A 74 19.83 -14.91 10.19
N LEU A 75 19.51 -14.89 8.89
CA LEU A 75 20.20 -14.08 7.90
C LEU A 75 20.00 -12.59 8.20
N SER A 76 18.76 -12.17 8.42
CA SER A 76 18.42 -10.79 8.77
C SER A 76 19.17 -10.33 10.03
N VAL A 77 19.18 -11.14 11.09
CA VAL A 77 19.93 -10.82 12.32
C VAL A 77 21.43 -10.71 12.07
N ALA A 78 22.02 -11.63 11.30
CA ALA A 78 23.46 -11.61 11.04
C ALA A 78 23.89 -10.36 10.25
N VAL A 79 23.13 -10.01 9.20
CA VAL A 79 23.42 -8.84 8.35
C VAL A 79 23.16 -7.54 9.11
N LEU A 80 21.99 -7.40 9.74
CA LEU A 80 21.63 -6.18 10.47
C LEU A 80 22.55 -5.92 11.67
N HIS A 81 23.06 -6.97 12.33
CA HIS A 81 23.99 -6.79 13.44
C HIS A 81 25.33 -6.21 12.97
N GLU A 82 25.81 -6.63 11.81
CA GLU A 82 27.04 -6.10 11.22
C GLU A 82 26.87 -4.63 10.81
N ASP A 83 25.77 -4.32 10.12
CA ASP A 83 25.44 -2.95 9.71
C ASP A 83 25.24 -2.04 10.92
N ALA A 84 24.56 -2.51 11.98
CA ALA A 84 24.34 -1.73 13.20
C ALA A 84 25.67 -1.44 13.93
N VAL A 85 26.59 -2.40 13.95
CA VAL A 85 27.93 -2.20 14.54
C VAL A 85 28.75 -1.21 13.71
N GLU A 86 28.70 -1.31 12.39
CA GLU A 86 29.41 -0.38 11.51
C GLU A 86 28.83 1.05 11.61
N LEU A 87 27.49 1.17 11.63
CA LEU A 87 26.80 2.44 11.81
C LEU A 87 27.13 3.05 13.17
N ASN A 88 27.11 2.26 14.24
CA ASN A 88 27.49 2.72 15.58
C ASN A 88 28.95 3.18 15.61
N LYS A 89 29.87 2.47 14.94
CA LYS A 89 31.26 2.90 14.80
C LYS A 89 31.38 4.22 14.02
N LYS A 90 30.58 4.43 12.97
CA LYS A 90 30.56 5.70 12.22
C LYS A 90 30.01 6.85 13.07
N ILE A 91 28.92 6.62 13.80
CA ILE A 91 28.31 7.61 14.72
C ILE A 91 29.28 7.96 15.87
N MET A 92 30.00 6.97 16.41
CA MET A 92 30.96 7.21 17.49
C MET A 92 32.20 7.99 17.05
N ASN A 93 32.55 7.92 15.76
CA ASN A 93 33.66 8.66 15.16
C ASN A 93 33.22 9.96 14.48
N ASP A 94 31.96 10.38 14.65
CA ASP A 94 31.45 11.61 14.06
C ASP A 94 32.04 12.83 14.78
N PRO A 95 32.86 13.67 14.11
CA PRO A 95 33.43 14.89 14.70
C PRO A 95 32.38 15.93 15.09
N PHE A 96 31.14 15.80 14.60
CA PHE A 96 30.03 16.69 14.95
C PHE A 96 29.29 16.25 16.21
N LYS A 97 29.61 15.09 16.80
CA LYS A 97 28.96 14.60 18.03
C LYS A 97 29.11 15.58 19.20
N ASP A 98 30.24 16.29 19.26
CA ASP A 98 30.51 17.31 20.29
C ASP A 98 29.92 18.69 19.93
N MET A 99 29.44 18.88 18.71
CA MET A 99 28.80 20.12 18.24
C MET A 99 27.27 20.12 18.42
N ILE A 100 26.66 18.99 18.79
CA ILE A 100 25.22 18.92 19.07
C ILE A 100 24.97 19.56 20.44
N PRO A 101 24.21 20.67 20.52
CA PRO A 101 23.89 21.31 21.78
C PRO A 101 23.10 20.35 22.67
N LYS A 102 23.64 20.02 23.84
CA LYS A 102 23.01 19.10 24.80
C LYS A 102 21.82 19.72 25.53
N ASP A 103 21.63 21.04 25.38
CA ASP A 103 20.63 21.83 26.13
C ASP A 103 19.36 22.10 25.30
N SER A 104 19.10 21.32 24.26
CA SER A 104 17.86 21.46 23.48
C SER A 104 16.69 20.85 24.26
N VAL A 105 15.67 21.67 24.55
CA VAL A 105 14.41 21.32 25.24
C VAL A 105 13.69 20.09 24.64
N LEU A 106 14.01 19.71 23.39
CA LEU A 106 13.49 18.49 22.76
C LEU A 106 14.20 17.19 23.20
N LEU A 107 15.38 17.25 23.83
CA LEU A 107 16.12 16.07 24.31
C LEU A 107 15.80 15.72 25.77
N ASP A 108 15.45 16.69 26.61
CA ASP A 108 15.09 16.44 28.02
C ASP A 108 13.78 15.65 28.17
N ALA A 109 12.90 15.69 27.16
CA ALA A 109 11.72 14.84 27.09
C ALA A 109 12.04 13.37 26.73
N ALA A 110 13.25 13.08 26.22
CA ALA A 110 13.71 11.75 25.84
C ALA A 110 14.78 11.17 26.80
N GLY A 111 15.19 11.95 27.81
CA GLY A 111 16.31 11.65 28.71
C GLY A 111 16.00 10.69 29.85
N ASP A 112 14.74 10.40 30.15
CA ASP A 112 14.37 9.42 31.18
C ASP A 112 14.23 8.02 30.57
N THR A 113 15.36 7.34 30.46
CA THR A 113 15.46 5.88 30.27
C THR A 113 14.63 5.31 29.12
N ILE A 114 15.08 5.54 27.88
CA ILE A 114 14.90 4.52 26.84
C ILE A 114 15.82 3.34 27.22
N LYS A 115 15.43 2.57 28.23
CA LYS A 115 15.68 1.13 28.18
C LYS A 115 14.93 0.69 26.94
N LEU A 116 15.63 0.67 25.80
CA LEU A 116 15.28 -0.20 24.70
C LEU A 116 15.42 -1.63 25.26
N ASN A 117 14.41 -2.04 26.04
CA ASN A 117 13.76 -3.28 25.73
C ASN A 117 13.47 -3.15 24.25
N ILE A 118 14.40 -3.69 23.45
CA ILE A 118 14.01 -4.40 22.24
C ILE A 118 13.18 -5.56 22.78
N ASP A 119 11.98 -5.21 23.25
CA ASP A 119 10.84 -6.06 23.16
C ASP A 119 10.94 -6.55 21.74
N LYS A 120 11.06 -7.86 21.57
CA LYS A 120 10.74 -8.45 20.29
C LYS A 120 9.37 -7.84 20.00
N ARG A 121 9.31 -6.81 19.15
CA ARG A 121 8.24 -6.73 18.20
C ARG A 121 8.38 -8.04 17.45
N GLU A 122 7.76 -9.06 18.03
CA GLU A 122 6.76 -9.83 17.33
C GLU A 122 6.26 -8.90 16.25
N TYR A 123 6.87 -9.06 15.09
CA TYR A 123 6.42 -8.45 13.87
C TYR A 123 5.06 -9.09 13.75
N SER A 124 4.07 -8.46 14.37
CA SER A 124 2.67 -8.68 14.07
C SER A 124 2.68 -8.49 12.57
N GLU A 125 2.64 -9.62 11.84
CA GLU A 125 2.13 -9.62 10.48
C GLU A 125 0.99 -8.61 10.51
N PRO A 126 0.95 -7.59 9.63
CA PRO A 126 -0.09 -6.58 9.69
C PRO A 126 -1.40 -7.35 9.81
N GLU A 127 -1.98 -7.37 11.01
CA GLU A 127 -3.16 -8.16 11.31
C GLU A 127 -4.15 -7.59 10.34
N LEU A 128 -4.43 -8.39 9.31
CA LEU A 128 -5.08 -8.05 8.08
C LEU A 128 -6.08 -6.94 8.38
N ILE A 129 -5.68 -5.68 8.11
CA ILE A 129 -6.38 -4.47 8.57
C ILE A 129 -7.85 -4.76 8.39
N GLY A 130 -8.58 -4.88 9.51
CA GLY A 130 -9.89 -5.52 9.54
C GLY A 130 -10.70 -5.01 8.36
N SER A 131 -11.28 -5.91 7.56
CA SER A 131 -11.88 -5.60 6.25
C SER A 131 -12.79 -4.36 6.26
N TRP A 132 -13.38 -4.04 7.41
CA TRP A 132 -14.18 -2.85 7.69
C TRP A 132 -13.41 -1.51 7.58
N GLU A 133 -12.13 -1.42 7.98
CA GLU A 133 -11.33 -0.20 7.89
C GLU A 133 -11.05 0.19 6.43
N ILE A 134 -10.75 -0.81 5.58
CA ILE A 134 -10.56 -0.61 4.15
C ILE A 134 -11.85 -0.10 3.51
N ILE A 135 -13.00 -0.63 3.94
CA ILE A 135 -14.32 -0.19 3.47
C ILE A 135 -14.57 1.29 3.84
N TYR A 136 -14.25 1.72 5.07
CA TYR A 136 -14.40 3.12 5.47
C TYR A 136 -13.50 4.06 4.67
N ILE A 137 -12.26 3.65 4.38
CA ILE A 137 -11.34 4.44 3.54
C ILE A 137 -11.92 4.60 2.12
N ILE A 138 -12.43 3.50 1.53
CA ILE A 138 -13.02 3.54 0.18
C ILE A 138 -14.27 4.44 0.16
N ILE A 139 -15.17 4.30 1.14
CA ILE A 139 -16.38 5.14 1.24
C ILE A 139 -16.00 6.60 1.40
N GLY A 140 -15.00 6.91 2.25
CA GLY A 140 -14.48 8.26 2.42
C GLY A 140 -13.98 8.84 1.10
N LEU A 141 -13.17 8.08 0.37
CA LEU A 141 -12.61 8.50 -0.92
C LEU A 141 -13.72 8.76 -1.96
N VAL A 142 -14.70 7.86 -2.07
CA VAL A 142 -15.86 8.02 -2.95
C VAL A 142 -16.66 9.27 -2.56
N SER A 143 -16.90 9.49 -1.27
CA SER A 143 -17.66 10.67 -0.79
C SER A 143 -16.97 11.99 -1.17
N VAL A 144 -15.64 12.06 -1.04
CA VAL A 144 -14.85 13.24 -1.37
C VAL A 144 -14.90 13.52 -2.88
N VAL A 145 -14.79 12.48 -3.72
CA VAL A 145 -14.90 12.62 -5.17
C VAL A 145 -16.28 13.12 -5.57
N VAL A 146 -17.36 12.62 -4.95
CA VAL A 146 -18.73 13.08 -5.22
C VAL A 146 -18.88 14.55 -4.83
N LEU A 147 -18.41 14.96 -3.64
CA LEU A 147 -18.47 16.35 -3.19
C LEU A 147 -17.65 17.28 -4.09
N LEU A 148 -16.49 16.85 -4.57
CA LEU A 148 -15.71 17.59 -5.56
C LEU A 148 -16.50 17.75 -6.86
N VAL A 149 -17.10 16.68 -7.40
CA VAL A 149 -17.91 16.76 -8.62
C VAL A 149 -19.11 17.70 -8.44
N LEU A 150 -19.78 17.66 -7.29
CA LEU A 150 -20.91 18.54 -6.98
C LEU A 150 -20.48 20.01 -6.83
N SER A 151 -19.38 20.27 -6.12
CA SER A 151 -18.84 21.64 -5.97
C SER A 151 -18.36 22.20 -7.31
N PHE A 152 -17.70 21.40 -8.15
CA PHE A 152 -17.34 21.80 -9.52
C PHE A 152 -18.57 22.09 -10.39
N ARG A 153 -19.67 21.35 -10.23
CA ARG A 153 -20.94 21.63 -10.91
C ARG A 153 -21.58 22.93 -10.43
N PHE A 154 -21.46 23.26 -9.15
CA PHE A 154 -22.01 24.49 -8.57
C PHE A 154 -21.20 25.73 -8.96
N LEU A 155 -19.87 25.64 -8.95
CA LEU A 155 -18.97 26.75 -9.29
C LEU A 155 -18.90 27.05 -10.79
N CYS A 156 -19.00 26.04 -11.65
CA CYS A 156 -18.83 26.20 -13.11
C CYS A 156 -19.86 25.38 -13.92
N PRO A 157 -21.16 25.70 -13.84
CA PRO A 157 -22.22 24.91 -14.49
C PRO A 157 -22.05 24.83 -16.02
N GLY A 158 -21.47 25.86 -16.64
CA GLY A 158 -21.30 25.94 -18.10
C GLY A 158 -20.01 25.32 -18.66
N PHE A 159 -18.99 25.08 -17.83
CA PHE A 159 -17.70 24.53 -18.30
C PHE A 159 -17.70 23.00 -18.26
N VAL A 160 -18.16 22.44 -17.13
CA VAL A 160 -18.24 20.98 -16.95
C VAL A 160 -19.21 20.37 -17.96
N GLY A 161 -20.38 20.98 -18.19
CA GLY A 161 -21.34 20.47 -19.19
C GLY A 161 -20.78 20.41 -20.62
N ARG A 162 -19.88 21.33 -20.99
CA ARG A 162 -19.26 21.37 -22.33
C ARG A 162 -18.11 20.38 -22.47
N VAL A 163 -17.26 20.24 -21.46
CA VAL A 163 -16.16 19.26 -21.47
C VAL A 163 -16.70 17.85 -21.36
N TRP A 164 -17.70 17.61 -20.51
CA TRP A 164 -18.24 16.28 -20.27
C TRP A 164 -18.95 15.71 -21.50
N ARG A 165 -19.73 16.53 -22.24
CA ARG A 165 -20.31 16.10 -23.53
C ARG A 165 -19.27 15.79 -24.61
N LYS A 166 -18.04 16.27 -24.48
CA LYS A 166 -16.99 16.05 -25.48
C LYS A 166 -16.20 14.75 -25.24
N TYR A 167 -16.14 14.28 -23.99
CA TYR A 167 -15.33 13.12 -23.60
C TYR A 167 -16.16 11.93 -23.09
N ALA A 168 -17.43 12.12 -22.73
CA ALA A 168 -18.29 11.04 -22.31
C ALA A 168 -18.80 10.22 -23.52
N PRO A 169 -18.93 8.89 -23.39
CA PRO A 169 -19.63 8.07 -24.38
C PRO A 169 -21.10 8.51 -24.49
N ASP A 170 -21.68 8.46 -25.70
CA ASP A 170 -23.06 8.92 -25.97
C ASP A 170 -24.10 8.27 -25.03
N LEU A 171 -23.93 6.98 -24.73
CA LEU A 171 -24.73 6.24 -23.76
C LEU A 171 -24.79 6.90 -22.37
N VAL A 172 -23.68 7.46 -21.90
CA VAL A 172 -23.62 8.09 -20.57
C VAL A 172 -24.33 9.45 -20.58
N VAL A 173 -24.26 10.16 -21.71
CA VAL A 173 -24.94 11.45 -21.88
C VAL A 173 -26.46 11.25 -21.87
N ASP A 174 -26.96 10.26 -22.62
CA ASP A 174 -28.39 9.94 -22.68
C ASP A 174 -28.95 9.53 -21.31
N TRP A 175 -28.21 8.71 -20.56
CA TRP A 175 -28.57 8.35 -19.20
C TRP A 175 -28.63 9.57 -18.27
N CYS A 176 -27.65 10.47 -18.35
CA CYS A 176 -27.68 11.68 -17.52
C CYS A 176 -28.82 12.64 -17.88
N ASP A 177 -29.18 12.77 -19.14
CA ASP A 177 -30.32 13.58 -19.55
C ASP A 177 -31.65 12.95 -19.12
N LEU A 178 -31.75 11.61 -19.10
CA LEU A 178 -32.90 10.90 -18.54
C LEU A 178 -33.04 11.16 -17.03
N TRP A 179 -31.96 10.98 -16.27
CA TRP A 179 -31.95 11.24 -14.82
C TRP A 179 -32.25 12.70 -14.49
N ARG A 180 -31.76 13.64 -15.30
CA ARG A 180 -32.07 15.06 -15.12
C ARG A 180 -33.56 15.35 -15.29
N LYS A 181 -34.21 14.74 -16.29
CA LYS A 181 -35.66 14.90 -16.50
C LYS A 181 -36.46 14.31 -15.33
N GLU A 182 -36.09 13.13 -14.86
CA GLU A 182 -36.73 12.50 -13.70
C GLU A 182 -36.56 13.32 -12.41
N CYS A 183 -35.35 13.86 -12.18
CA CYS A 183 -35.10 14.76 -11.05
C CYS A 183 -35.92 16.05 -11.14
N ASP A 184 -36.04 16.67 -12.32
CA ASP A 184 -36.85 17.88 -12.51
C ASP A 184 -38.34 17.60 -12.27
N ILE A 185 -38.85 16.46 -12.74
CA ILE A 185 -40.24 16.03 -12.48
C ILE A 185 -40.45 15.82 -10.97
N CYS A 186 -39.53 15.13 -10.31
CA CYS A 186 -39.61 14.88 -8.88
C CYS A 186 -39.55 16.19 -8.06
N CYS A 187 -38.66 17.12 -8.42
CA CYS A 187 -38.56 18.43 -7.78
C CYS A 187 -39.82 19.27 -7.99
N ARG A 188 -40.41 19.25 -9.19
CA ARG A 188 -41.70 19.94 -9.45
C ARG A 188 -42.83 19.34 -8.63
N ASN A 189 -42.93 18.01 -8.59
CA ASN A 189 -43.95 17.33 -7.81
C ASN A 189 -43.80 17.63 -6.32
N CYS A 190 -42.59 17.56 -5.78
CA CYS A 190 -42.31 17.85 -4.37
C CYS A 190 -42.55 19.33 -4.04
N SER A 191 -42.22 20.25 -4.96
CA SER A 191 -42.53 21.68 -4.81
C SER A 191 -44.04 21.95 -4.82
N ASN A 192 -44.79 21.26 -5.68
CA ASN A 192 -46.24 21.40 -5.76
C ASN A 192 -46.91 20.81 -4.51
N ASP A 193 -46.41 19.67 -4.02
CA ASP A 193 -46.92 19.00 -2.83
C ASP A 193 -46.66 19.83 -1.56
N TYR A 194 -45.45 20.41 -1.45
CA TYR A 194 -45.10 21.34 -0.39
C TYR A 194 -45.96 22.62 -0.44
N SER A 195 -46.16 23.20 -1.63
CA SER A 195 -47.04 24.35 -1.85
C SER A 195 -48.47 24.05 -1.40
N PHE A 196 -49.00 22.89 -1.77
CA PHE A 196 -50.36 22.49 -1.45
C PHE A 196 -50.55 22.22 0.05
N HIS A 197 -49.64 21.45 0.68
CA HIS A 197 -49.80 21.02 2.07
C HIS A 197 -49.30 22.02 3.12
N VAL A 198 -48.29 22.82 2.80
CA VAL A 198 -47.66 23.73 3.77
C VAL A 198 -48.09 25.18 3.59
N ILE A 199 -48.25 25.63 2.34
CA ILE A 199 -48.61 27.02 2.03
C ILE A 199 -50.14 27.17 1.88
N GLY A 200 -50.86 26.06 1.63
CA GLY A 200 -52.31 26.07 1.45
C GLY A 200 -52.76 26.76 0.16
N SER A 201 -51.85 27.01 -0.77
CA SER A 201 -52.20 27.61 -2.06
C SER A 201 -52.73 26.55 -3.01
N SER A 202 -54.05 26.53 -3.23
CA SER A 202 -54.63 25.84 -4.38
C SER A 202 -54.37 26.67 -5.63
N THR A 203 -53.15 26.62 -6.18
CA THR A 203 -52.97 27.05 -7.56
C THR A 203 -53.70 26.04 -8.45
N LYS A 204 -54.90 26.45 -8.89
CA LYS A 204 -55.70 25.75 -9.89
C LYS A 204 -54.80 25.29 -11.03
N LEU A 205 -54.93 24.02 -11.39
CA LEU A 205 -54.75 23.60 -12.78
C LEU A 205 -55.71 24.46 -13.60
N ASP A 206 -55.20 25.43 -14.32
CA ASP A 206 -55.82 25.95 -15.52
C ASP A 206 -54.69 26.17 -16.55
N ASP A 207 -54.98 25.72 -17.77
CA ASP A 207 -54.21 25.78 -19.02
C ASP A 207 -53.22 24.63 -19.33
N VAL A 208 -53.78 23.47 -19.69
CA VAL A 208 -53.79 22.95 -21.08
C VAL A 208 -55.12 22.27 -21.37
#